data_AF-A0AAC9HIQ9-F1
#
_entry.id   AF-A0AAC9HIQ9-F1
#
_cell.length_a   1.000
_cell.length_b   1.000
_cell.length_c   1.000
_cell.angle_alpha   90.00
_cell.angle_beta   90.00
_cell.angle_gamma   90.00
#
_symmetry.space_group_name_H-M   'P 1'
#
loop_
_entity.id
_entity.type
_entity.pdbx_description
1 polymer ?
#
loop_
_entity_poly.entity_id
_entity_poly.type
_entity_poly.pdbx_seq_one_letter_code
_entity_poly.pdbx_strand_id
1 'polypeptide(L)'
;MAIAGGSVASLDQYVVFRLGQESYGIAIEYLQEIIRVPYVVKVPLTPPYMRGLANLRGNILPIYDTRLRLGINVTDDDESNRVIVVNAGGKQAGYVVDRVDGVVDIPGEAIEEFQKKGDTGGYVTRAARVGEGKLVLLLEMDQMLKDVGLNDSRVASLKDTKEYENRGAKEESKAEENEQQLLTFQVGKEEYALDIADVQEIVHLPENWNVMPDAPPYVLGLVSLRDRVLPLISMRRLFGLPEGEVAGGRIVVAYVGEGKRVAVGLVVDSVAEVLRVAKRLLEPVPAVVQRAGDEFAAICRLSDERMLFALDASRLLRDVTFLTEWEQGEADEVSAYSHKTLEEERQLVTFFLGEEEFALPIDSVREIIRAGRITAVPRTPDFVKGILNLRGSIVPIIDLRCKFGYPEREIDEQVRILICEANPSVMGLMVDGIKEVVKISVSSIEATPQVLSKDSIQFFVAGIAKFNGERNVILLDPARVMSWEEGAELMEVVEETDISG
;
A
#
# COMPACT_ATOMS: atom_id res chain seq x y z
N MET A 1 -13.83 -78.50 0.70
CA MET A 1 -14.36 -77.47 1.60
C MET A 1 -13.51 -76.23 1.37
N ALA A 2 -13.91 -75.40 0.40
CA ALA A 2 -13.16 -74.21 0.00
C ALA A 2 -13.53 -73.08 0.96
N ILE A 3 -12.52 -72.49 1.59
CA ILE A 3 -12.67 -71.34 2.47
C ILE A 3 -12.90 -70.13 1.56
N ALA A 4 -14.10 -69.58 1.60
CA ALA A 4 -14.47 -68.36 0.88
C ALA A 4 -13.55 -67.22 1.37
N GLY A 5 -12.75 -66.68 0.46
CA GLY A 5 -12.08 -65.41 0.67
C GLY A 5 -13.14 -64.32 0.79
N GLY A 6 -13.41 -63.88 2.01
CA GLY A 6 -14.18 -62.67 2.25
C GLY A 6 -13.44 -61.51 1.61
N SER A 7 -14.07 -60.87 0.63
CA SER A 7 -13.68 -59.54 0.16
C SER A 7 -13.72 -58.61 1.37
N VAL A 8 -12.56 -58.23 1.89
CA VAL A 8 -12.46 -57.17 2.90
C VAL A 8 -12.99 -55.91 2.21
N ALA A 9 -14.18 -55.45 2.60
CA ALA A 9 -14.71 -54.18 2.12
C ALA A 9 -13.68 -53.10 2.45
N SER A 10 -13.14 -52.42 1.44
CA SER A 10 -12.26 -51.29 1.65
C SER A 10 -13.06 -50.19 2.34
N LEU A 11 -12.65 -49.85 3.56
CA LEU A 11 -13.16 -48.70 4.28
C LEU A 11 -12.37 -47.49 3.81
N ASP A 12 -13.07 -46.54 3.21
CA ASP A 12 -12.47 -45.28 2.80
C ASP A 12 -12.68 -44.26 3.93
N GLN A 13 -11.62 -43.55 4.27
CA GLN A 13 -11.64 -42.58 5.36
C GLN A 13 -12.00 -41.19 4.86
N TYR A 14 -12.97 -40.57 5.53
CA TYR A 14 -13.46 -39.24 5.20
C TYR A 14 -13.38 -38.30 6.39
N VAL A 15 -12.94 -37.07 6.14
CA VAL A 15 -13.07 -35.96 7.09
C VAL A 15 -14.45 -35.36 6.89
N VAL A 16 -15.31 -35.49 7.90
CA VAL A 16 -16.68 -35.00 7.88
C VAL A 16 -16.77 -33.64 8.58
N PHE A 17 -17.41 -32.69 7.91
CA PHE A 17 -17.60 -31.32 8.39
C PHE A 17 -18.99 -30.79 8.04
N ARG A 18 -19.33 -29.62 8.56
CA ARG A 18 -20.63 -28.97 8.38
C ARG A 18 -20.52 -27.68 7.58
N LEU A 19 -21.54 -27.47 6.75
CA LEU A 19 -21.87 -26.20 6.13
C LEU A 19 -23.39 -25.99 6.35
N GLY A 20 -23.75 -25.08 7.23
CA GLY A 20 -25.10 -24.89 7.75
C GLY A 20 -25.57 -26.14 8.50
N GLN A 21 -26.70 -26.69 8.05
CA GLN A 21 -27.29 -27.91 8.62
C GLN A 21 -26.80 -29.19 7.93
N GLU A 22 -26.11 -29.05 6.81
CA GLU A 22 -25.71 -30.17 5.96
C GLU A 22 -24.32 -30.68 6.33
N SER A 23 -24.10 -31.98 6.16
CA SER A 23 -22.82 -32.64 6.40
C SER A 23 -22.14 -32.97 5.08
N TYR A 24 -20.88 -32.59 4.99
CA TYR A 24 -20.02 -32.79 3.84
C TYR A 24 -18.81 -33.63 4.24
N GLY A 25 -18.20 -34.31 3.26
CA GLY A 25 -17.04 -35.16 3.46
C GLY A 25 -16.01 -34.98 2.36
N ILE A 26 -14.73 -34.97 2.72
CA ILE A 26 -13.61 -35.12 1.78
C ILE A 26 -12.82 -36.37 2.13
N ALA A 27 -12.23 -37.03 1.14
CA ALA A 27 -11.35 -38.16 1.41
C ALA A 27 -10.14 -37.68 2.23
N ILE A 28 -9.73 -38.47 3.22
CA ILE A 28 -8.68 -38.10 4.18
C ILE A 28 -7.33 -37.90 3.50
N GLU A 29 -7.10 -38.52 2.34
CA GLU A 29 -5.86 -38.40 1.56
C GLU A 29 -5.58 -36.96 1.12
N TYR A 30 -6.60 -36.13 0.97
CA TYR A 30 -6.44 -34.71 0.67
C TYR A 30 -6.12 -33.89 1.92
N LEU A 31 -6.44 -34.37 3.12
CA LEU A 31 -6.28 -33.62 4.35
C LEU A 31 -4.80 -33.53 4.74
N GLN A 32 -4.30 -32.31 4.89
CA GLN A 32 -3.02 -32.06 5.54
C GLN A 32 -3.20 -31.73 7.02
N GLU A 33 -4.02 -30.72 7.33
CA GLU A 33 -4.29 -30.31 8.71
C GLU A 33 -5.60 -29.52 8.81
N ILE A 34 -6.11 -29.37 10.04
CA ILE A 34 -7.28 -28.54 10.35
C ILE A 34 -6.83 -27.44 11.30
N ILE A 35 -7.04 -26.20 10.90
CA ILE A 35 -6.65 -25.02 11.68
C ILE A 35 -7.85 -24.14 12.00
N ARG A 36 -7.69 -23.23 12.96
CA ARG A 36 -8.65 -22.12 13.14
C ARG A 36 -8.53 -21.18 11.95
N VAL A 37 -9.60 -20.43 11.64
CA VAL A 37 -9.55 -19.42 10.58
C VAL A 37 -8.42 -18.42 10.87
N PRO A 38 -7.35 -18.39 10.05
CA PRO A 38 -6.25 -17.47 10.26
C PRO A 38 -6.66 -16.06 9.82
N TYR A 39 -5.82 -15.07 10.15
CA TYR A 39 -5.90 -13.78 9.48
C TYR A 39 -5.64 -13.97 7.98
N VAL A 40 -6.47 -13.34 7.16
CA VAL A 40 -6.42 -13.43 5.70
C VAL A 40 -6.28 -12.03 5.12
N VAL A 41 -5.29 -11.88 4.25
CA VAL A 41 -5.06 -10.66 3.47
C VAL A 41 -5.88 -10.76 2.20
N LYS A 42 -6.75 -9.78 1.96
CA LYS A 42 -7.59 -9.79 0.76
C LYS A 42 -6.77 -9.46 -0.47
N VAL A 43 -7.03 -10.20 -1.55
CA VAL A 43 -6.40 -9.94 -2.84
C VAL A 43 -7.45 -9.28 -3.75
N PRO A 44 -7.19 -8.07 -4.26
CA PRO A 44 -8.07 -7.41 -5.22
C PRO A 44 -8.40 -8.28 -6.43
N LEU A 45 -9.55 -8.00 -7.05
CA LEU A 45 -9.96 -8.60 -8.33
C LEU A 45 -10.10 -10.13 -8.30
N THR A 46 -9.95 -10.77 -7.14
CA THR A 46 -10.18 -12.20 -6.98
C THR A 46 -11.67 -12.53 -6.87
N PRO A 47 -12.09 -13.75 -7.28
CA PRO A 47 -13.48 -14.14 -7.20
C PRO A 47 -14.03 -14.10 -5.76
N PRO A 48 -15.34 -13.84 -5.54
CA PRO A 48 -15.90 -13.68 -4.19
C PRO A 48 -15.70 -14.87 -3.24
N TYR A 49 -15.60 -16.09 -3.78
CA TYR A 49 -15.33 -17.30 -3.00
C TYR A 49 -13.86 -17.43 -2.55
N MET A 50 -12.95 -16.59 -3.05
CA MET A 50 -11.58 -16.49 -2.57
C MET A 50 -11.53 -15.47 -1.44
N ARG A 51 -11.36 -15.96 -0.21
CA ARG A 51 -11.35 -15.11 0.98
C ARG A 51 -10.08 -14.27 1.06
N GLY A 52 -8.96 -14.81 0.58
CA GLY A 52 -7.66 -14.13 0.55
C GLY A 52 -6.49 -15.11 0.64
N LEU A 53 -5.34 -14.58 1.04
CA LEU A 53 -4.13 -15.36 1.31
C LEU A 53 -3.80 -15.32 2.81
N ALA A 54 -3.33 -16.44 3.34
CA ALA A 54 -2.83 -16.55 4.69
C ALA A 54 -1.39 -17.08 4.67
N ASN A 55 -0.57 -16.65 5.62
CA ASN A 55 0.71 -17.28 5.86
C ASN A 55 0.52 -18.48 6.80
N LEU A 56 0.77 -19.69 6.31
CA LEU A 56 0.77 -20.91 7.12
C LEU A 56 2.18 -21.50 7.17
N ARG A 57 2.85 -21.29 8.32
CA ARG A 57 4.21 -21.78 8.61
C ARG A 57 5.23 -21.39 7.53
N GLY A 58 5.13 -20.16 7.04
CA GLY A 58 6.00 -19.60 6.01
C GLY A 58 5.58 -19.91 4.57
N ASN A 59 4.46 -20.60 4.35
CA ASN A 59 3.90 -20.84 3.01
C ASN A 59 2.66 -19.98 2.79
N ILE A 60 2.56 -19.36 1.61
CA ILE A 60 1.37 -18.63 1.18
C ILE A 60 0.25 -19.63 0.86
N LEU A 61 -0.77 -19.66 1.71
CA LEU A 61 -1.93 -20.52 1.61
C LEU A 61 -3.13 -19.73 1.08
N PRO A 62 -3.65 -20.03 -0.12
CA PRO A 62 -4.92 -19.46 -0.56
C PRO A 62 -6.08 -20.04 0.26
N ILE A 63 -6.94 -19.16 0.78
CA ILE A 63 -8.11 -19.50 1.59
C ILE A 63 -9.38 -19.24 0.80
N TYR A 64 -10.26 -20.24 0.72
CA TYR A 64 -11.54 -20.20 0.04
C TYR A 64 -12.71 -20.34 1.02
N ASP A 65 -13.79 -19.62 0.75
CA ASP A 65 -15.07 -19.83 1.40
C ASP A 65 -15.80 -21.00 0.72
N THR A 66 -15.96 -22.12 1.44
CA THR A 66 -16.56 -23.33 0.87
C THR A 66 -18.05 -23.15 0.55
N ARG A 67 -18.78 -22.32 1.31
CA ARG A 67 -20.20 -22.08 1.04
C ARG A 67 -20.37 -21.30 -0.25
N LEU A 68 -19.67 -20.18 -0.40
CA LEU A 68 -19.69 -19.42 -1.66
C LEU A 68 -19.26 -20.29 -2.83
N ARG A 69 -18.30 -21.19 -2.61
CA ARG A 69 -17.83 -22.10 -3.66
C ARG A 69 -18.89 -23.12 -4.09
N LEU A 70 -19.74 -23.57 -3.17
CA LEU A 70 -20.84 -24.50 -3.43
C LEU A 70 -22.16 -23.79 -3.77
N GLY A 71 -22.18 -22.46 -3.85
CA GLY A 71 -23.40 -21.68 -4.09
C GLY A 71 -24.36 -21.63 -2.89
N ILE A 72 -23.85 -21.86 -1.69
CA ILE A 72 -24.59 -21.84 -0.42
C ILE A 72 -24.53 -20.42 0.16
N ASN A 73 -25.61 -19.99 0.84
CA ASN A 73 -25.65 -18.70 1.53
C ASN A 73 -24.58 -18.61 2.62
N VAL A 74 -23.93 -17.45 2.71
CA VAL A 74 -22.90 -17.15 3.70
C VAL A 74 -23.55 -16.80 5.04
N THR A 75 -22.95 -17.26 6.14
CA THR A 75 -23.18 -16.73 7.49
C THR A 75 -21.88 -16.14 8.01
N ASP A 76 -21.97 -15.21 8.94
CA ASP A 76 -20.79 -14.68 9.63
C ASP A 76 -20.01 -15.81 10.31
N ASP A 77 -18.68 -15.63 10.40
CA ASP A 77 -17.83 -16.56 11.13
C ASP A 77 -18.05 -16.42 12.64
N ASP A 78 -17.99 -17.54 13.34
CA ASP A 78 -17.86 -17.64 14.78
C ASP A 78 -16.62 -18.47 15.18
N GLU A 79 -16.44 -18.69 16.48
CA GLU A 79 -15.29 -19.46 16.99
C GLU A 79 -15.29 -20.94 16.59
N SER A 80 -16.38 -21.46 16.02
CA SER A 80 -16.49 -22.84 15.56
C SER A 80 -15.92 -23.04 14.16
N ASN A 81 -15.86 -22.00 13.33
CA ASN A 81 -15.31 -22.06 11.98
C ASN A 81 -13.86 -22.59 11.96
N ARG A 82 -13.56 -23.44 10.98
CA ARG A 82 -12.23 -24.05 10.78
C ARG A 82 -11.83 -23.90 9.33
N VAL A 83 -10.52 -23.97 9.08
CA VAL A 83 -9.98 -24.15 7.74
C VAL A 83 -9.48 -25.58 7.63
N ILE A 84 -10.00 -26.29 6.65
CA ILE A 84 -9.46 -27.58 6.22
C ILE A 84 -8.35 -27.28 5.21
N VAL A 85 -7.11 -27.55 5.59
CA VAL A 85 -5.94 -27.40 4.71
C VAL A 85 -5.80 -28.69 3.93
N VAL A 86 -5.97 -28.59 2.61
CA VAL A 86 -5.82 -29.70 1.69
C VAL A 86 -4.52 -29.59 0.92
N ASN A 87 -3.95 -30.74 0.54
CA ASN A 87 -2.76 -30.83 -0.29
C ASN A 87 -2.98 -31.84 -1.41
N ALA A 88 -2.71 -31.42 -2.66
CA ALA A 88 -2.61 -32.33 -3.79
C ALA A 88 -1.40 -31.96 -4.64
N GLY A 89 -0.50 -32.91 -4.88
CA GLY A 89 0.67 -32.69 -5.73
C GLY A 89 1.63 -31.60 -5.23
N GLY A 90 1.71 -31.38 -3.91
CA GLY A 90 2.58 -30.36 -3.31
C GLY A 90 1.99 -28.95 -3.31
N LYS A 91 0.74 -28.80 -3.73
CA LYS A 91 0.02 -27.53 -3.74
C LYS A 91 -1.06 -27.55 -2.67
N GLN A 92 -1.10 -26.48 -1.88
CA GLN A 92 -1.98 -26.36 -0.72
C GLN A 92 -3.12 -25.37 -0.97
N ALA A 93 -4.27 -25.65 -0.39
CA ALA A 93 -5.42 -24.74 -0.34
C ALA A 93 -6.15 -24.90 1.00
N GLY A 94 -6.65 -23.80 1.54
CA GLY A 94 -7.51 -23.82 2.72
C GLY A 94 -8.98 -23.63 2.34
N TYR A 95 -9.85 -24.45 2.90
CA TYR A 95 -11.30 -24.35 2.72
C TYR A 95 -11.96 -24.05 4.06
N VAL A 96 -12.61 -22.88 4.17
CA VAL A 96 -13.34 -22.47 5.37
C VAL A 96 -14.62 -23.29 5.48
N VAL A 97 -14.82 -23.92 6.63
CA VAL A 97 -16.01 -24.71 6.97
C VAL A 97 -16.55 -24.27 8.33
N ASP A 98 -17.82 -24.53 8.60
CA ASP A 98 -18.43 -24.08 9.87
C ASP A 98 -17.91 -24.88 11.05
N ARG A 99 -17.77 -26.20 10.88
CA ARG A 99 -17.26 -27.06 11.94
C ARG A 99 -16.80 -28.39 11.38
N VAL A 100 -15.72 -28.95 11.93
CA VAL A 100 -15.33 -30.33 11.65
C VAL A 100 -15.94 -31.26 12.68
N ASP A 101 -16.70 -32.25 12.22
CA ASP A 101 -17.34 -33.26 13.07
C ASP A 101 -16.38 -34.41 13.41
N GLY A 102 -15.42 -34.74 12.53
CA GLY A 102 -14.36 -35.71 12.78
C GLY A 102 -14.00 -36.56 11.56
N VAL A 103 -13.23 -37.64 11.78
CA VAL A 103 -12.93 -38.64 10.76
C VAL A 103 -13.91 -39.81 10.87
N VAL A 104 -14.42 -40.28 9.73
CA VAL A 104 -15.39 -41.37 9.64
C VAL A 104 -14.91 -42.38 8.59
N ASP A 105 -14.93 -43.66 8.95
CA ASP A 105 -14.74 -44.76 8.02
C ASP A 105 -16.08 -45.05 7.30
N ILE A 106 -16.10 -44.94 5.97
CA ILE A 106 -17.29 -45.16 5.15
C ILE A 106 -17.02 -46.38 4.25
N PRO A 107 -17.80 -47.47 4.36
CA PRO A 107 -17.71 -48.58 3.42
C PRO A 107 -18.09 -48.12 2.01
N GLY A 108 -17.33 -48.54 0.99
CA GLY A 108 -17.62 -48.15 -0.41
C GLY A 108 -19.03 -48.53 -0.88
N GLU A 109 -19.60 -49.61 -0.35
CA GLU A 109 -20.99 -50.04 -0.62
C GLU A 109 -22.07 -49.10 -0.06
N ALA A 110 -21.72 -48.24 0.91
CA ALA A 110 -22.60 -47.23 1.48
C ALA A 110 -22.57 -45.89 0.72
N ILE A 111 -21.74 -45.80 -0.32
CA ILE A 111 -21.58 -44.61 -1.17
C ILE A 111 -22.45 -44.76 -2.42
N GLU A 112 -23.35 -43.80 -2.61
CA GLU A 112 -24.21 -43.71 -3.79
C GLU A 112 -23.77 -42.55 -4.68
N GLU A 113 -23.67 -42.78 -5.99
CA GLU A 113 -23.41 -41.72 -6.98
C GLU A 113 -24.71 -41.08 -7.47
N PHE A 114 -24.72 -39.76 -7.63
CA PHE A 114 -25.86 -39.05 -8.21
C PHE A 114 -25.96 -39.31 -9.71
N GLN A 115 -27.13 -39.76 -10.17
CA GLN A 115 -27.38 -40.02 -11.60
C GLN A 115 -27.44 -38.75 -12.47
N LYS A 116 -27.49 -37.55 -11.86
CA LYS A 116 -27.55 -36.27 -12.56
C LYS A 116 -26.68 -35.24 -11.83
N LYS A 117 -25.75 -34.60 -12.54
CA LYS A 117 -24.96 -33.47 -11.99
C LYS A 117 -25.94 -32.34 -11.64
N GLY A 118 -26.02 -32.00 -10.36
CA GLY A 118 -26.78 -30.84 -9.88
C GLY A 118 -26.11 -29.51 -10.23
N ASP A 119 -26.71 -28.41 -9.76
CA ASP A 119 -26.26 -27.03 -10.02
C ASP A 119 -25.01 -26.62 -9.21
N THR A 120 -24.43 -27.55 -8.44
CA THR A 120 -23.26 -27.32 -7.56
C THR A 120 -21.92 -27.31 -8.30
N GLY A 121 -21.90 -26.95 -9.59
CA GLY A 121 -20.69 -26.94 -10.41
C GLY A 121 -20.03 -28.32 -10.62
N GLY A 122 -20.69 -29.41 -10.20
CA GLY A 122 -20.14 -30.76 -10.25
C GLY A 122 -19.20 -31.11 -9.09
N TYR A 123 -19.13 -30.30 -8.03
CA TYR A 123 -18.30 -30.58 -6.86
C TYR A 123 -18.88 -31.63 -5.92
N VAL A 124 -20.19 -31.87 -5.98
CA VAL A 124 -20.88 -32.90 -5.19
C VAL A 124 -21.43 -33.93 -6.17
N THR A 125 -20.83 -35.12 -6.20
CA THR A 125 -21.22 -36.21 -7.12
C THR A 125 -21.67 -37.47 -6.39
N ARG A 126 -21.35 -37.59 -5.10
CA ARG A 126 -21.59 -38.79 -4.29
C ARG A 126 -22.15 -38.42 -2.93
N ALA A 127 -22.89 -39.35 -2.32
CA ALA A 127 -23.34 -39.22 -0.95
C ALA A 127 -23.22 -40.56 -0.23
N ALA A 128 -22.95 -40.52 1.07
CA ALA A 128 -22.86 -41.68 1.92
C ALA A 128 -23.85 -41.60 3.07
N ARG A 129 -24.40 -42.73 3.47
CA ARG A 129 -25.23 -42.84 4.67
C ARG A 129 -24.39 -43.40 5.81
N VAL A 130 -24.22 -42.62 6.88
CA VAL A 130 -23.37 -42.95 8.03
C VAL A 130 -24.23 -43.11 9.28
N GLY A 131 -23.97 -44.16 10.07
CA GLY A 131 -24.60 -44.38 11.38
C GLY A 131 -26.13 -44.48 11.32
N GLU A 132 -26.83 -43.69 12.15
CA GLU A 132 -28.30 -43.63 12.27
C GLU A 132 -29.01 -42.98 11.05
N GLY A 133 -28.46 -43.14 9.85
CA GLY A 133 -29.05 -42.60 8.62
C GLY A 133 -28.62 -41.17 8.27
N LYS A 134 -27.59 -40.63 8.92
CA LYS A 134 -27.04 -39.31 8.62
C LYS A 134 -26.47 -39.31 7.19
N LEU A 135 -26.94 -38.36 6.37
CA LEU A 135 -26.45 -38.19 5.01
C LEU A 135 -25.18 -37.32 5.02
N VAL A 136 -24.14 -37.76 4.32
CA VAL A 136 -22.90 -37.01 4.12
C VAL A 136 -22.68 -36.84 2.61
N LEU A 137 -22.62 -35.60 2.15
CA LEU A 137 -22.34 -35.27 0.75
C LEU A 137 -20.82 -35.26 0.52
N LEU A 138 -20.32 -36.08 -0.42
CA LEU A 138 -18.89 -36.22 -0.65
C LEU A 138 -18.43 -35.25 -1.75
N LEU A 139 -17.39 -34.46 -1.44
CA LEU A 139 -16.84 -33.46 -2.34
C LEU A 139 -15.74 -34.05 -3.25
N GLU A 140 -15.82 -33.71 -4.54
CA GLU A 140 -14.82 -34.04 -5.56
C GLU A 140 -13.66 -33.03 -5.52
N MET A 141 -12.71 -33.29 -4.62
CA MET A 141 -11.58 -32.40 -4.38
C MET A 141 -10.72 -32.16 -5.62
N ASP A 142 -10.53 -33.17 -6.47
CA ASP A 142 -9.80 -33.00 -7.73
C ASP A 142 -10.41 -31.92 -8.63
N GLN A 143 -11.75 -31.86 -8.71
CA GLN A 143 -12.43 -30.84 -9.50
C GLN A 143 -12.31 -29.47 -8.83
N MET A 144 -12.47 -29.40 -7.50
CA MET A 144 -12.31 -28.16 -6.75
C MET A 144 -10.90 -27.58 -6.89
N LEU A 145 -9.87 -28.43 -6.87
CA LEU A 145 -8.45 -28.07 -6.99
C LEU A 145 -8.03 -27.72 -8.43
N LYS A 146 -8.62 -28.37 -9.44
CA LYS A 146 -8.42 -28.02 -10.85
C LYS A 146 -8.86 -26.59 -11.15
N ASP A 147 -10.03 -26.20 -10.67
CA ASP A 147 -10.60 -24.90 -10.98
C ASP A 147 -9.82 -23.75 -10.34
N VAL A 148 -9.18 -23.97 -9.19
CA VAL A 148 -8.26 -23.00 -8.58
C VAL A 148 -6.83 -23.06 -9.13
N GLY A 149 -6.60 -23.89 -10.17
CA GLY A 149 -5.33 -23.94 -10.90
C GLY A 149 -4.23 -24.72 -10.22
N LEU A 150 -4.58 -25.48 -9.19
CA LEU A 150 -3.62 -26.30 -8.47
C LEU A 150 -3.30 -27.60 -9.24
N ASN A 151 -4.20 -28.10 -10.09
CA ASN A 151 -3.91 -29.28 -10.93
C ASN A 151 -3.49 -28.97 -12.38
N ASP A 152 -3.21 -27.71 -12.72
CA ASP A 152 -2.84 -27.33 -14.09
C ASP A 152 -1.35 -27.63 -14.36
N SER A 153 -1.09 -28.61 -15.23
CA SER A 153 0.24 -28.99 -15.70
C SER A 153 0.94 -27.88 -16.51
N ARG A 154 0.23 -26.79 -16.85
CA ARG A 154 0.82 -25.59 -17.48
C ARG A 154 1.69 -24.75 -16.54
N VAL A 155 1.52 -24.86 -15.22
CA VAL A 155 2.35 -24.13 -14.24
C VAL A 155 3.73 -24.79 -14.07
N ALA A 156 3.90 -26.05 -14.50
CA ALA A 156 5.19 -26.73 -14.50
C ALA A 156 6.13 -26.25 -15.62
N SER A 157 5.63 -25.52 -16.62
CA SER A 157 6.38 -25.11 -17.81
C SER A 157 7.14 -23.79 -17.69
N LEU A 158 7.08 -23.09 -16.55
CA LEU A 158 7.90 -21.90 -16.28
C LEU A 158 9.25 -22.24 -15.62
N LYS A 159 9.65 -23.52 -15.62
CA LYS A 159 10.99 -23.97 -15.20
C LYS A 159 12.02 -23.98 -16.33
N ASP A 160 11.64 -23.69 -17.58
CA ASP A 160 12.56 -23.59 -18.71
C ASP A 160 13.05 -22.14 -18.92
N THR A 161 13.81 -21.65 -17.93
CA THR A 161 14.96 -20.77 -18.20
C THR A 161 16.04 -21.01 -17.13
N LYS A 162 16.36 -22.29 -16.91
CA LYS A 162 17.65 -22.70 -16.35
C LYS A 162 18.60 -23.02 -17.51
N GLU A 163 19.05 -21.99 -18.22
CA GLU A 163 20.34 -22.04 -18.89
C GLU A 163 21.28 -21.09 -18.13
N TYR A 164 22.53 -21.54 -17.96
CA TYR A 164 23.62 -20.96 -17.16
C TYR A 164 23.73 -21.42 -15.69
N GLU A 165 23.76 -22.74 -15.49
CA GLU A 165 24.68 -23.34 -14.52
C GLU A 165 25.53 -24.41 -15.20
N ASN A 166 26.58 -23.98 -15.93
CA ASN A 166 27.93 -24.54 -15.79
C ASN A 166 28.92 -23.85 -16.72
N ARG A 167 29.57 -22.80 -16.23
CA ARG A 167 30.97 -22.52 -16.58
C ARG A 167 31.60 -21.67 -15.49
N GLY A 168 32.48 -22.31 -14.71
CA GLY A 168 33.50 -21.61 -13.93
C GLY A 168 33.22 -21.47 -12.45
N ALA A 169 33.49 -22.55 -11.70
CA ALA A 169 33.88 -22.41 -10.30
C ALA A 169 35.20 -21.62 -10.23
N LYS A 170 35.11 -20.35 -9.84
CA LYS A 170 36.08 -19.54 -9.07
C LYS A 170 35.74 -18.07 -9.25
N GLU A 171 35.03 -17.50 -8.29
CA GLU A 171 35.18 -16.12 -7.80
C GLU A 171 34.24 -15.93 -6.61
N GLU A 172 34.70 -16.37 -5.43
CA GLU A 172 34.25 -15.77 -4.17
C GLU A 172 34.84 -14.35 -4.11
N SER A 173 34.12 -13.35 -4.63
CA SER A 173 34.27 -11.95 -4.21
C SER A 173 33.15 -11.06 -4.75
N LYS A 174 32.37 -10.49 -3.81
CA LYS A 174 31.46 -9.34 -3.95
C LYS A 174 30.22 -9.51 -4.85
N ALA A 175 29.21 -10.23 -4.35
CA ALA A 175 27.83 -9.97 -4.76
C ALA A 175 27.29 -8.83 -3.88
N GLU A 176 27.24 -7.61 -4.41
CA GLU A 176 26.29 -6.61 -3.91
C GLU A 176 24.91 -7.26 -3.91
N GLU A 177 24.26 -7.34 -2.76
CA GLU A 177 22.92 -7.91 -2.66
C GLU A 177 21.99 -7.13 -3.61
N ASN A 178 21.45 -7.83 -4.61
CA ASN A 178 20.52 -7.28 -5.61
C ASN A 178 19.17 -7.02 -4.91
N GLU A 179 19.13 -5.95 -4.11
CA GLU A 179 17.98 -5.47 -3.39
C GLU A 179 17.12 -4.59 -4.30
N GLN A 180 15.80 -4.74 -4.18
CA GLN A 180 14.82 -3.92 -4.86
C GLN A 180 14.22 -2.94 -3.86
N GLN A 181 14.04 -1.70 -4.28
CA GLN A 181 13.40 -0.67 -3.47
C GLN A 181 11.93 -0.57 -3.86
N LEU A 182 11.05 -0.69 -2.86
CA LEU A 182 9.61 -0.75 -3.03
C LEU A 182 8.95 0.39 -2.26
N LEU A 183 8.22 1.26 -2.96
CA LEU A 183 7.36 2.25 -2.31
C LEU A 183 6.08 1.56 -1.83
N THR A 184 5.82 1.55 -0.53
CA THR A 184 4.58 0.97 0.01
C THR A 184 3.48 2.00 0.23
N PHE A 185 2.24 1.57 -0.01
CA PHE A 185 1.04 2.39 0.15
C PHE A 185 -0.17 1.54 0.50
N GLN A 186 -1.18 2.16 1.08
CA GLN A 186 -2.40 1.49 1.52
C GLN A 186 -3.57 1.73 0.56
N VAL A 187 -4.34 0.67 0.34
CA VAL A 187 -5.65 0.73 -0.33
C VAL A 187 -6.64 -0.13 0.46
N GLY A 188 -7.62 0.52 1.07
CA GLY A 188 -8.53 -0.10 2.02
C GLY A 188 -7.80 -0.49 3.31
N LYS A 189 -7.74 -1.80 3.58
CA LYS A 189 -7.04 -2.36 4.75
C LYS A 189 -5.71 -3.05 4.40
N GLU A 190 -5.39 -3.11 3.11
CA GLU A 190 -4.31 -3.92 2.59
C GLU A 190 -3.15 -3.02 2.10
N GLU A 191 -1.94 -3.56 2.16
CA GLU A 191 -0.70 -2.87 1.77
C GLU A 191 -0.20 -3.37 0.42
N TYR A 192 0.11 -2.44 -0.46
CA TYR A 192 0.62 -2.68 -1.82
C TYR A 192 1.94 -1.96 -1.99
N ALA A 193 2.69 -2.35 -3.02
CA ALA A 193 3.92 -1.67 -3.36
C ALA A 193 4.13 -1.55 -4.86
N LEU A 194 4.87 -0.51 -5.23
CA LEU A 194 5.42 -0.32 -6.57
C LEU A 194 6.94 -0.28 -6.48
N ASP A 195 7.62 -0.66 -7.56
CA ASP A 195 9.05 -0.40 -7.67
C ASP A 195 9.28 1.11 -7.62
N ILE A 196 10.20 1.57 -6.78
CA ILE A 196 10.51 3.00 -6.70
C ILE A 196 11.03 3.54 -8.04
N ALA A 197 11.64 2.70 -8.87
CA ALA A 197 12.09 3.08 -10.20
C ALA A 197 10.93 3.39 -11.16
N ASP A 198 9.71 2.99 -10.81
CA ASP A 198 8.49 3.34 -11.53
C ASP A 198 7.80 4.59 -10.96
N VAL A 199 8.26 5.12 -9.83
CA VAL A 199 7.62 6.27 -9.16
C VAL A 199 8.41 7.54 -9.43
N GLN A 200 7.72 8.56 -9.94
CA GLN A 200 8.30 9.88 -10.19
C GLN A 200 8.22 10.77 -8.95
N GLU A 201 7.03 10.91 -8.36
CA GLU A 201 6.80 11.74 -7.18
C GLU A 201 5.51 11.33 -6.46
N ILE A 202 5.37 11.78 -5.21
CA ILE A 202 4.15 11.58 -4.40
C ILE A 202 3.60 12.97 -4.09
N VAL A 203 2.34 13.21 -4.44
CA VAL A 203 1.65 14.48 -4.19
C VAL A 203 0.35 14.27 -3.43
N HIS A 204 -0.22 15.34 -2.89
CA HIS A 204 -1.52 15.28 -2.23
C HIS A 204 -2.64 15.21 -3.28
N LEU A 205 -3.68 14.42 -3.00
CA LEU A 205 -4.89 14.43 -3.83
C LEU A 205 -5.59 15.80 -3.70
N PRO A 206 -5.84 16.52 -4.80
CA PRO A 206 -6.59 17.77 -4.76
C PRO A 206 -8.07 17.51 -4.43
N GLU A 207 -8.76 18.52 -3.90
CA GLU A 207 -10.19 18.42 -3.57
C GLU A 207 -11.09 18.30 -4.81
N ASN A 208 -10.60 18.76 -5.95
CA ASN A 208 -11.31 18.72 -7.23
C ASN A 208 -10.37 18.26 -8.35
N TRP A 209 -10.94 17.58 -9.34
CA TRP A 209 -10.27 17.18 -10.58
C TRP A 209 -11.24 17.28 -11.76
N ASN A 210 -10.72 17.32 -12.98
CA ASN A 210 -11.54 17.41 -14.17
C ASN A 210 -12.03 16.01 -14.56
N VAL A 211 -13.33 15.76 -14.42
CA VAL A 211 -13.93 14.47 -14.81
C VAL A 211 -13.75 14.27 -16.31
N MET A 212 -13.28 13.08 -16.68
CA MET A 212 -13.16 12.69 -18.07
C MET A 212 -14.45 12.02 -18.56
N PRO A 213 -15.11 12.54 -19.61
CA PRO A 213 -16.28 11.90 -20.20
C PRO A 213 -15.97 10.49 -20.70
N ASP A 214 -16.94 9.58 -20.56
CA ASP A 214 -16.86 8.18 -21.01
C ASP A 214 -15.66 7.36 -20.48
N ALA A 215 -14.99 7.86 -19.45
CA ALA A 215 -13.87 7.16 -18.84
C ALA A 215 -14.34 5.94 -18.03
N PRO A 216 -13.50 4.89 -17.91
CA PRO A 216 -13.79 3.76 -17.04
C PRO A 216 -14.09 4.22 -15.60
N PRO A 217 -14.95 3.51 -14.84
CA PRO A 217 -15.38 3.95 -13.51
C PRO A 217 -14.24 4.22 -12.51
N TYR A 218 -13.10 3.55 -12.70
CA TYR A 218 -11.91 3.70 -11.88
C TYR A 218 -11.04 4.90 -12.24
N VAL A 219 -11.28 5.55 -13.37
CA VAL A 219 -10.66 6.82 -13.75
C VAL A 219 -11.47 7.94 -13.11
N LEU A 220 -10.84 8.68 -12.19
CA LEU A 220 -11.48 9.82 -11.55
C LEU A 220 -11.57 11.00 -12.54
N GLY A 221 -10.51 11.20 -13.32
CA GLY A 221 -10.42 12.29 -14.28
C GLY A 221 -8.98 12.67 -14.58
N LEU A 222 -8.75 13.94 -14.88
CA LEU A 222 -7.46 14.52 -15.20
C LEU A 222 -7.10 15.60 -14.18
N VAL A 223 -5.82 15.71 -13.85
CA VAL A 223 -5.23 16.81 -13.08
C VAL A 223 -4.07 17.42 -13.85
N SER A 224 -3.84 18.72 -13.69
CA SER A 224 -2.59 19.35 -14.16
C SER A 224 -1.56 19.27 -13.04
N LEU A 225 -0.39 18.70 -13.32
CA LEU A 225 0.74 18.67 -12.41
C LEU A 225 2.00 19.17 -13.14
N ARG A 226 2.52 20.33 -12.74
CA ARG A 226 3.74 20.94 -13.30
C ARG A 226 3.71 21.02 -14.83
N ASP A 227 2.66 21.62 -15.38
CA ASP A 227 2.40 21.80 -16.81
C ASP A 227 2.17 20.50 -17.62
N ARG A 228 1.89 19.37 -16.95
CA ARG A 228 1.53 18.10 -17.58
C ARG A 228 0.14 17.64 -17.16
N VAL A 229 -0.62 17.09 -18.11
CA VAL A 229 -1.93 16.49 -17.84
C VAL A 229 -1.73 15.06 -17.38
N LEU A 230 -2.19 14.77 -16.17
CA LEU A 230 -2.02 13.48 -15.50
C LEU A 230 -3.40 12.83 -15.28
N PRO A 231 -3.67 11.64 -15.82
CA PRO A 231 -4.87 10.90 -15.50
C PRO A 231 -4.83 10.39 -14.06
N LEU A 232 -5.92 10.61 -13.32
CA LEU A 232 -6.10 10.17 -11.94
C LEU A 232 -6.91 8.88 -11.90
N ILE A 233 -6.33 7.86 -11.28
CA ILE A 233 -6.88 6.50 -11.21
C ILE A 233 -7.11 6.16 -9.73
N SER A 234 -8.36 5.90 -9.36
CA SER A 234 -8.70 5.48 -8.01
C SER A 234 -8.35 4.01 -7.82
N MET A 235 -7.35 3.71 -6.98
CA MET A 235 -6.97 2.33 -6.69
C MET A 235 -8.10 1.57 -5.97
N ARG A 236 -8.91 2.27 -5.15
CA ARG A 236 -10.09 1.65 -4.54
C ARG A 236 -11.08 1.19 -5.59
N ARG A 237 -11.45 2.05 -6.54
CA ARG A 237 -12.40 1.70 -7.61
C ARG A 237 -11.82 0.64 -8.54
N LEU A 238 -10.53 0.75 -8.86
CA LEU A 238 -9.82 -0.24 -9.66
C LEU A 238 -9.89 -1.62 -9.00
N PHE A 239 -9.76 -1.69 -7.68
CA PHE A 239 -9.86 -2.93 -6.91
C PHE A 239 -11.29 -3.31 -6.51
N GLY A 240 -12.32 -2.59 -6.98
CA GLY A 240 -13.71 -2.84 -6.64
C GLY A 240 -14.07 -2.60 -5.17
N LEU A 241 -13.24 -1.82 -4.45
CA LEU A 241 -13.45 -1.44 -3.06
C LEU A 241 -14.36 -0.20 -2.96
N PRO A 242 -15.20 -0.11 -1.91
CA PRO A 242 -15.99 1.09 -1.68
C PRO A 242 -15.08 2.29 -1.41
N GLU A 243 -15.49 3.47 -1.90
CA GLU A 243 -14.80 4.71 -1.56
C GLU A 243 -14.94 4.98 -0.06
N GLY A 244 -13.80 5.18 0.60
CA GLY A 244 -13.77 5.67 1.99
C GLY A 244 -13.84 7.20 2.01
N GLU A 245 -13.85 7.79 3.21
CA GLU A 245 -13.55 9.21 3.36
C GLU A 245 -12.13 9.45 2.84
N VAL A 246 -11.99 10.04 1.66
CA VAL A 246 -10.69 10.37 1.04
C VAL A 246 -10.12 11.64 1.69
N ALA A 247 -10.20 11.75 3.02
CA ALA A 247 -9.59 12.84 3.76
C ALA A 247 -8.09 12.59 3.83
N GLY A 248 -7.31 13.24 2.95
CA GLY A 248 -5.85 13.16 2.94
C GLY A 248 -5.24 12.09 2.02
N GLY A 249 -5.99 11.62 1.01
CA GLY A 249 -5.48 10.69 0.00
C GLY A 249 -4.22 11.22 -0.70
N ARG A 250 -3.36 10.31 -1.15
CA ARG A 250 -2.11 10.62 -1.86
C ARG A 250 -2.21 10.20 -3.32
N ILE A 251 -1.54 10.93 -4.20
CA ILE A 251 -1.31 10.53 -5.58
C ILE A 251 0.13 10.04 -5.67
N VAL A 252 0.30 8.77 -6.05
CA VAL A 252 1.60 8.23 -6.48
C VAL A 252 1.69 8.42 -7.99
N VAL A 253 2.58 9.29 -8.45
CA VAL A 253 2.82 9.51 -9.88
C VAL A 253 3.75 8.41 -10.37
N ALA A 254 3.24 7.52 -11.20
CA ALA A 254 3.98 6.36 -11.70
C ALA A 254 4.14 6.37 -13.22
N TYR A 255 5.23 5.80 -13.72
CA TYR A 255 5.44 5.56 -15.14
C TYR A 255 4.89 4.19 -15.55
N VAL A 256 4.17 4.17 -16.68
CA VAL A 256 3.58 2.97 -17.26
C VAL A 256 3.82 2.88 -18.77
N GLY A 257 3.44 1.76 -19.35
CA GLY A 257 3.52 1.49 -20.78
C GLY A 257 4.92 1.11 -21.27
N GLU A 258 5.02 0.73 -22.54
CA GLU A 258 6.30 0.33 -23.14
C GLU A 258 7.33 1.47 -23.06
N GLY A 259 8.47 1.18 -22.44
CA GLY A 259 9.53 2.16 -22.22
C GLY A 259 9.26 3.18 -21.11
N LYS A 260 8.25 2.98 -20.25
CA LYS A 260 7.95 3.82 -19.07
C LYS A 260 7.80 5.31 -19.40
N ARG A 261 7.09 5.62 -20.48
CA ARG A 261 6.96 6.99 -21.01
C ARG A 261 5.71 7.71 -20.55
N VAL A 262 4.73 6.96 -20.07
CA VAL A 262 3.41 7.47 -19.71
C VAL A 262 3.35 7.71 -18.22
N ALA A 263 3.07 8.93 -17.77
CA ALA A 263 2.84 9.22 -16.37
C ALA A 263 1.35 9.10 -16.02
N VAL A 264 1.05 8.47 -14.89
CA VAL A 264 -0.31 8.32 -14.34
C VAL A 264 -0.32 8.60 -12.84
N GLY A 265 -1.42 9.18 -12.34
CA GLY A 265 -1.61 9.45 -10.93
C GLY A 265 -2.44 8.37 -10.27
N LEU A 266 -1.83 7.52 -9.45
CA LEU A 266 -2.51 6.51 -8.67
C LEU A 266 -2.99 7.11 -7.34
N VAL A 267 -4.30 7.22 -7.17
CA VAL A 267 -4.91 7.70 -5.94
C VAL A 267 -4.99 6.56 -4.94
N VAL A 268 -4.27 6.71 -3.83
CA VAL A 268 -4.12 5.76 -2.72
C VAL A 268 -4.56 6.40 -1.40
N ASP A 269 -4.86 5.58 -0.39
CA ASP A 269 -5.32 6.11 0.90
C ASP A 269 -4.20 6.80 1.67
N SER A 270 -3.03 6.18 1.69
CA SER A 270 -1.84 6.70 2.33
C SER A 270 -0.59 6.08 1.70
N VAL A 271 0.52 6.80 1.77
CA VAL A 271 1.85 6.27 1.48
C VAL A 271 2.55 6.02 2.81
N ALA A 272 3.24 4.89 2.94
CA ALA A 272 3.87 4.48 4.19
C ALA A 272 5.38 4.71 4.18
N GLU A 273 6.16 3.80 3.59
CA GLU A 273 7.62 3.86 3.62
C GLU A 273 8.24 3.29 2.32
N VAL A 274 9.52 3.55 2.10
CA VAL A 274 10.30 2.89 1.04
C VAL A 274 11.08 1.75 1.65
N LEU A 275 10.73 0.52 1.26
CA LEU A 275 11.36 -0.70 1.75
C LEU A 275 12.47 -1.16 0.83
N ARG A 276 13.58 -1.62 1.41
CA ARG A 276 14.66 -2.29 0.70
C ARG A 276 14.52 -3.79 0.91
N VAL A 277 14.19 -4.52 -0.15
CA VAL A 277 13.85 -5.95 -0.09
C VAL A 277 14.80 -6.74 -0.97
N ALA A 278 15.48 -7.72 -0.39
CA ALA A 278 16.28 -8.66 -1.17
C ALA A 278 15.36 -9.48 -2.10
N LYS A 279 15.69 -9.58 -3.39
CA LYS A 279 14.87 -10.31 -4.39
C LYS A 279 14.50 -11.74 -3.99
N ARG A 280 15.30 -12.40 -3.15
CA ARG A 280 15.03 -13.73 -2.58
C ARG A 280 13.79 -13.81 -1.68
N LEU A 281 13.33 -12.67 -1.15
CA LEU A 281 12.14 -12.56 -0.29
C LEU A 281 10.86 -12.25 -1.10
N LEU A 282 10.98 -12.07 -2.41
CA LEU A 282 9.85 -11.92 -3.32
C LEU A 282 9.37 -13.30 -3.73
N GLU A 283 8.24 -13.71 -3.19
CA GLU A 283 7.59 -14.97 -3.50
C GLU A 283 6.73 -14.82 -4.79
N PRO A 284 6.69 -15.86 -5.64
CA PRO A 284 5.86 -15.82 -6.84
C PRO A 284 4.38 -15.82 -6.45
N VAL A 285 3.59 -15.07 -7.21
CA VAL A 285 2.14 -14.97 -7.02
C VAL A 285 1.49 -16.35 -7.26
N PRO A 286 0.62 -16.84 -6.36
CA PRO A 286 -0.10 -18.10 -6.56
C PRO A 286 -0.90 -18.12 -7.86
N ALA A 287 -0.95 -19.28 -8.53
CA ALA A 287 -1.60 -19.43 -9.84
C ALA A 287 -3.08 -18.97 -9.87
N VAL A 288 -3.79 -19.09 -8.75
CA VAL A 288 -5.17 -18.61 -8.65
C VAL A 288 -5.27 -17.09 -8.78
N VAL A 289 -4.31 -16.35 -8.21
CA VAL A 289 -4.25 -14.89 -8.30
C VAL A 289 -3.80 -14.48 -9.70
N GLN A 290 -2.82 -15.17 -10.28
CA GLN A 290 -2.39 -14.93 -11.67
C GLN A 290 -3.52 -15.11 -12.70
N ARG A 291 -4.51 -15.97 -12.40
CA ARG A 291 -5.70 -16.15 -13.25
C ARG A 291 -6.74 -15.04 -13.08
N ALA A 292 -6.76 -14.37 -11.93
CA ALA A 292 -7.64 -13.23 -11.69
C ALA A 292 -7.11 -11.97 -12.39
N GLY A 293 -5.79 -11.84 -12.48
CA GLY A 293 -5.10 -10.75 -13.17
C GLY A 293 -3.57 -10.92 -13.13
N ASP A 294 -2.86 -10.31 -14.08
CA ASP A 294 -1.39 -10.38 -14.18
C ASP A 294 -0.65 -9.15 -13.63
N GLU A 295 -1.38 -8.23 -13.00
CA GLU A 295 -0.89 -7.00 -12.37
C GLU A 295 -0.01 -7.21 -11.14
N PHE A 296 -0.12 -8.36 -10.49
CA PHE A 296 0.73 -8.71 -9.34
C PHE A 296 2.07 -9.25 -9.83
N ALA A 297 3.15 -8.53 -9.53
CA ALA A 297 4.51 -8.95 -9.86
C ALA A 297 5.01 -10.03 -8.88
N ALA A 298 4.79 -9.81 -7.58
CA ALA A 298 5.25 -10.69 -6.51
C ALA A 298 4.48 -10.46 -5.21
N ILE A 299 4.63 -11.38 -4.26
CA ILE A 299 4.19 -11.21 -2.88
C ILE A 299 5.45 -11.12 -2.02
N CYS A 300 5.55 -10.10 -1.17
CA CYS A 300 6.63 -10.02 -0.21
C CYS A 300 6.11 -10.21 1.21
N ARG A 301 6.75 -11.15 1.92
CA ARG A 301 6.46 -11.44 3.32
C ARG A 301 7.49 -10.73 4.19
N LEU A 302 7.07 -9.68 4.88
CA LEU A 302 7.94 -8.93 5.81
C LEU A 302 7.92 -9.55 7.20
N SER A 303 6.78 -10.07 7.63
CA SER A 303 6.60 -10.81 8.87
C SER A 303 5.48 -11.85 8.73
N ASP A 304 5.14 -12.55 9.81
CA ASP A 304 4.06 -13.52 9.76
C ASP A 304 2.68 -12.89 9.52
N GLU A 305 2.51 -11.63 9.92
CA GLU A 305 1.24 -10.89 9.85
C GLU A 305 1.25 -9.76 8.80
N ARG A 306 2.43 -9.33 8.33
CA ARG A 306 2.57 -8.26 7.32
C ARG A 306 3.01 -8.86 5.99
N MET A 307 2.05 -9.00 5.08
CA MET A 307 2.27 -9.34 3.68
C MET A 307 1.96 -8.11 2.83
N LEU A 308 2.78 -7.88 1.80
CA LEU A 308 2.56 -6.83 0.82
C LEU A 308 2.50 -7.42 -0.60
N PHE A 309 1.72 -6.77 -1.45
CA PHE A 309 1.61 -7.13 -2.86
C PHE A 309 2.42 -6.15 -3.70
N ALA A 310 3.48 -6.65 -4.35
CA ALA A 310 4.21 -5.87 -5.33
C ALA A 310 3.43 -5.87 -6.65
N LEU A 311 3.05 -4.69 -7.12
CA LEU A 311 2.31 -4.46 -8.34
C LEU A 311 3.27 -4.11 -9.48
N ASP A 312 2.92 -4.54 -10.70
CA ASP A 312 3.51 -4.05 -11.93
C ASP A 312 2.61 -2.94 -12.50
N ALA A 313 3.07 -1.70 -12.42
CA ALA A 313 2.29 -0.54 -12.84
C ALA A 313 1.88 -0.62 -14.32
N SER A 314 2.75 -1.14 -15.18
CA SER A 314 2.49 -1.27 -16.61
C SER A 314 1.39 -2.29 -16.89
N ARG A 315 1.31 -3.38 -16.12
CA ARG A 315 0.27 -4.41 -16.25
C ARG A 315 -1.05 -3.98 -15.65
N LEU A 316 -0.99 -3.37 -14.46
CA LEU A 316 -2.14 -2.80 -13.76
C LEU A 316 -2.91 -1.80 -14.63
N LEU A 317 -2.18 -1.03 -15.45
CA LEU A 317 -2.70 0.12 -16.17
C LEU A 317 -2.68 -0.04 -17.70
N ARG A 318 -2.65 -1.27 -18.20
CA ARG A 318 -2.70 -1.53 -19.66
C ARG A 318 -3.92 -0.90 -20.32
N ASP A 319 -5.05 -0.90 -19.63
CA ASP A 319 -6.32 -0.42 -20.19
C ASP A 319 -6.43 1.10 -20.22
N VAL A 320 -5.50 1.86 -19.63
CA VAL A 320 -5.53 3.33 -19.61
C VAL A 320 -4.48 3.98 -20.50
N THR A 321 -3.69 3.21 -21.25
CA THR A 321 -2.70 3.78 -22.18
C THR A 321 -3.34 4.62 -23.30
N PHE A 322 -4.61 4.36 -23.65
CA PHE A 322 -5.36 5.19 -24.61
C PHE A 322 -5.50 6.66 -24.15
N LEU A 323 -5.45 6.92 -22.84
CA LEU A 323 -5.51 8.27 -22.28
C LEU A 323 -4.28 9.12 -22.61
N THR A 324 -3.22 8.48 -23.10
CA THR A 324 -1.91 9.10 -23.30
C THR A 324 -1.52 9.24 -24.76
N GLU A 325 -2.38 8.76 -25.67
CA GLU A 325 -2.32 9.10 -27.10
C GLU A 325 -2.56 10.60 -27.37
N TRP A 326 -3.07 11.34 -26.37
CA TRP A 326 -3.28 12.79 -26.43
C TRP A 326 -1.97 13.61 -26.51
N GLU A 327 -0.82 13.07 -26.08
CA GLU A 327 0.46 13.78 -26.18
C GLU A 327 1.07 13.78 -27.59
N GLN A 328 0.64 12.88 -28.49
CA GLN A 328 1.25 12.75 -29.83
C GLN A 328 0.32 13.10 -31.00
N GLY A 329 -0.99 13.27 -30.76
CA GLY A 329 -1.99 13.40 -31.83
C GLY A 329 -2.40 14.82 -32.26
N GLU A 330 -2.56 15.78 -31.34
CA GLU A 330 -3.24 17.04 -31.65
C GLU A 330 -2.69 18.23 -30.84
N ALA A 331 -1.43 18.61 -31.10
CA ALA A 331 -0.85 19.83 -30.52
C ALA A 331 -1.32 21.14 -31.18
N ASP A 332 -2.09 21.10 -32.28
CA ASP A 332 -2.36 22.30 -33.09
C ASP A 332 -3.84 22.75 -33.20
N GLU A 333 -4.85 22.01 -32.73
CA GLU A 333 -6.26 22.41 -32.97
C GLU A 333 -7.23 22.44 -31.76
N VAL A 334 -6.80 22.12 -30.53
CA VAL A 334 -7.70 22.13 -29.34
C VAL A 334 -7.54 23.38 -28.45
N SER A 335 -6.90 24.44 -28.95
CA SER A 335 -6.71 25.72 -28.23
C SER A 335 -7.98 26.59 -28.10
N ALA A 336 -9.19 26.04 -28.28
CA ALA A 336 -10.40 26.85 -28.48
C ALA A 336 -11.63 26.46 -27.64
N TYR A 337 -11.55 25.51 -26.70
CA TYR A 337 -12.66 25.25 -25.77
C TYR A 337 -12.25 25.47 -24.31
N SER A 338 -12.49 26.72 -23.87
CA SER A 338 -12.77 27.12 -22.49
C SER A 338 -11.73 26.75 -21.42
N HIS A 339 -10.69 27.59 -21.32
CA HIS A 339 -10.01 27.91 -20.07
C HIS A 339 -11.04 28.20 -18.96
N LYS A 340 -11.19 27.26 -18.02
CA LYS A 340 -11.49 27.60 -16.63
C LYS A 340 -10.27 27.14 -15.84
N THR A 341 -9.31 28.05 -15.71
CA THR A 341 -8.13 27.91 -14.87
C THR A 341 -8.60 27.55 -13.46
N LEU A 342 -8.49 26.28 -13.07
CA LEU A 342 -8.48 25.92 -11.66
C LEU A 342 -7.14 26.43 -11.15
N GLU A 343 -7.22 27.49 -10.38
CA GLU A 343 -6.08 28.08 -9.71
C GLU A 343 -5.39 27.00 -8.86
N GLU A 344 -4.11 26.71 -9.13
CA GLU A 344 -3.32 25.81 -8.26
C GLU A 344 -3.39 26.37 -6.83
N GLU A 345 -3.91 25.62 -5.86
CA GLU A 345 -3.99 26.09 -4.47
C GLU A 345 -2.84 25.49 -3.63
N ARG A 346 -2.22 26.31 -2.78
CA ARG A 346 -1.24 25.89 -1.77
C ARG A 346 -1.83 26.04 -0.38
N GLN A 347 -1.57 25.05 0.48
CA GLN A 347 -1.84 25.15 1.91
C GLN A 347 -0.61 25.72 2.63
N LEU A 348 -0.84 26.77 3.40
CA LEU A 348 0.18 27.49 4.14
C LEU A 348 -0.12 27.45 5.63
N VAL A 349 0.89 27.15 6.45
CA VAL A 349 0.85 27.43 7.88
C VAL A 349 1.31 28.87 8.07
N THR A 350 0.41 29.72 8.57
CA THR A 350 0.70 31.12 8.85
C THR A 350 1.05 31.33 10.31
N PHE A 351 2.03 32.18 10.57
CA PHE A 351 2.54 32.44 11.92
C PHE A 351 3.08 33.87 12.02
N PHE A 352 3.29 34.31 13.26
CA PHE A 352 3.79 35.65 13.54
C PHE A 352 5.28 35.66 13.91
N LEU A 353 5.95 36.72 13.47
CA LEU A 353 7.21 37.21 14.03
C LEU A 353 7.06 38.73 14.25
N GLY A 354 6.96 39.14 15.51
CA GLY A 354 6.58 40.51 15.86
C GLY A 354 5.16 40.84 15.42
N GLU A 355 5.00 41.93 14.67
CA GLU A 355 3.72 42.36 14.11
C GLU A 355 3.48 41.81 12.68
N GLU A 356 4.47 41.12 12.12
CA GLU A 356 4.45 40.65 10.73
C GLU A 356 4.04 39.19 10.63
N GLU A 357 3.40 38.86 9.51
CA GLU A 357 2.85 37.54 9.24
C GLU A 357 3.66 36.82 8.17
N PHE A 358 4.11 35.62 8.50
CA PHE A 358 4.90 34.74 7.66
C PHE A 358 4.16 33.44 7.39
N ALA A 359 4.59 32.73 6.34
CA ALA A 359 4.04 31.45 5.97
C ALA A 359 5.12 30.46 5.52
N LEU A 360 4.86 29.18 5.80
CA LEU A 360 5.55 28.05 5.18
C LEU A 360 4.54 27.14 4.49
N PRO A 361 4.89 26.48 3.37
CA PRO A 361 4.09 25.41 2.81
C PRO A 361 3.83 24.35 3.87
N ILE A 362 2.58 23.92 4.04
CA ILE A 362 2.24 22.92 5.06
C ILE A 362 3.02 21.62 4.87
N ASP A 363 3.32 21.27 3.63
CA ASP A 363 4.08 20.07 3.25
C ASP A 363 5.51 20.07 3.80
N SER A 364 6.05 21.25 4.15
CA SER A 364 7.36 21.38 4.79
C SER A 364 7.31 21.31 6.32
N VAL A 365 6.12 21.24 6.92
CA VAL A 365 5.89 21.25 8.37
C VAL A 365 5.36 19.89 8.82
N ARG A 366 6.19 19.12 9.53
CA ARG A 366 5.85 17.79 10.04
C ARG A 366 4.94 17.84 11.27
N GLU A 367 5.27 18.69 12.23
CA GLU A 367 4.44 18.90 13.42
C GLU A 367 4.68 20.28 14.04
N ILE A 368 3.69 20.78 14.78
CA ILE A 368 3.77 22.04 15.51
C ILE A 368 3.70 21.73 17.00
N ILE A 369 4.75 22.08 17.73
CA ILE A 369 4.85 21.81 19.17
C ILE A 369 4.93 23.10 19.97
N ARG A 370 4.62 23.03 21.25
CA ARG A 370 4.91 24.13 22.19
C ARG A 370 6.40 24.19 22.44
N ALA A 371 6.93 25.40 22.66
CA ALA A 371 8.32 25.56 23.09
C ALA A 371 8.49 24.93 24.48
N GLY A 372 9.14 23.77 24.51
CA GLY A 372 9.53 23.08 25.74
C GLY A 372 10.89 23.56 26.24
N ARG A 373 11.56 22.71 27.01
CA ARG A 373 12.94 22.98 27.45
C ARG A 373 13.92 22.76 26.29
N ILE A 374 14.51 23.84 25.79
CA ILE A 374 15.58 23.82 24.78
C ILE A 374 16.93 23.76 25.51
N THR A 375 17.81 22.87 25.07
CA THR A 375 19.17 22.76 25.62
C THR A 375 20.11 23.60 24.78
N ALA A 376 20.62 24.70 25.34
CA ALA A 376 21.54 25.59 24.65
C ALA A 376 22.85 24.88 24.30
N VAL A 377 23.36 25.14 23.09
CA VAL A 377 24.64 24.58 22.62
C VAL A 377 25.69 25.69 22.62
N PRO A 378 26.87 25.51 23.24
CA PRO A 378 27.92 26.52 23.22
C PRO A 378 28.47 26.76 21.80
N ARG A 379 28.91 27.99 21.52
CA ARG A 379 29.57 28.40 20.27
C ARG A 379 28.72 28.27 19.00
N THR A 380 27.40 28.26 19.12
CA THR A 380 26.49 28.41 17.98
C THR A 380 26.22 29.87 17.68
N PRO A 381 25.81 30.23 16.45
CA PRO A 381 25.30 31.56 16.16
C PRO A 381 24.10 31.91 17.03
N ASP A 382 23.88 33.21 17.20
CA ASP A 382 22.83 33.76 18.08
C ASP A 382 21.41 33.31 17.68
N PHE A 383 21.19 32.96 16.41
CA PHE A 383 19.89 32.44 15.95
C PHE A 383 19.66 30.95 16.23
N VAL A 384 20.67 30.22 16.69
CA VAL A 384 20.50 28.83 17.13
C VAL A 384 20.17 28.84 18.61
N LYS A 385 18.92 28.53 18.96
CA LYS A 385 18.49 28.50 20.36
C LYS A 385 19.06 27.29 21.11
N GLY A 386 19.37 26.22 20.38
CA GLY A 386 19.96 24.99 20.91
C GLY A 386 19.36 23.74 20.27
N ILE A 387 19.25 22.68 21.04
CA ILE A 387 18.68 21.40 20.62
C ILE A 387 17.49 20.98 21.50
N LEU A 388 16.57 20.22 20.92
CA LEU A 388 15.42 19.64 21.60
C LEU A 388 15.36 18.13 21.32
N ASN A 389 15.14 17.32 22.36
CA ASN A 389 14.84 15.90 22.16
C ASN A 389 13.36 15.73 21.81
N LEU A 390 13.10 15.37 20.56
CA LEU A 390 11.78 15.08 20.03
C LEU A 390 11.65 13.57 19.83
N ARG A 391 11.00 12.90 20.79
CA ARG A 391 10.71 11.45 20.77
C ARG A 391 11.95 10.56 20.55
N GLY A 392 13.10 10.95 21.11
CA GLY A 392 14.36 10.23 20.98
C GLY A 392 15.28 10.77 19.88
N SER A 393 14.80 11.68 19.04
CA SER A 393 15.61 12.34 18.00
C SER A 393 16.01 13.75 18.43
N ILE A 394 17.28 14.11 18.24
CA ILE A 394 17.79 15.44 18.57
C ILE A 394 17.50 16.37 17.40
N VAL A 395 16.70 17.40 17.63
CA VAL A 395 16.29 18.38 16.62
C VAL A 395 16.90 19.74 16.96
N PRO A 396 17.69 20.35 16.05
CA PRO A 396 18.19 21.72 16.22
C PRO A 396 17.03 22.72 16.18
N ILE A 397 17.04 23.70 17.09
CA ILE A 397 16.02 24.75 17.17
C ILE A 397 16.62 26.09 16.76
N ILE A 398 16.04 26.69 15.73
CA ILE A 398 16.37 28.02 15.21
C ILE A 398 15.34 29.02 15.72
N ASP A 399 15.81 30.10 16.32
CA ASP A 399 14.99 31.27 16.64
C ASP A 399 14.86 32.15 15.40
N LEU A 400 13.67 32.16 14.77
CA LEU A 400 13.44 32.95 13.57
C LEU A 400 13.45 34.46 13.86
N ARG A 401 13.18 34.91 15.10
CA ARG A 401 13.34 36.33 15.45
C ARG A 401 14.79 36.73 15.32
N CYS A 402 15.69 35.99 15.97
CA CYS A 402 17.12 36.22 15.88
C CYS A 402 17.63 36.09 14.43
N LYS A 403 17.17 35.06 13.70
CA LYS A 403 17.60 34.84 12.31
C LYS A 403 17.21 35.99 11.38
N PHE A 404 16.06 36.62 11.62
CA PHE A 404 15.55 37.72 10.81
C PHE A 404 15.80 39.11 11.43
N GLY A 405 16.52 39.19 12.56
CA GLY A 405 16.90 40.45 13.20
C GLY A 405 15.81 41.14 14.03
N TYR A 406 14.75 40.44 14.41
CA TYR A 406 13.76 40.95 15.36
C TYR A 406 14.30 40.90 16.80
N PRO A 407 13.84 41.81 17.68
CA PRO A 407 14.17 41.76 19.10
C PRO A 407 13.77 40.40 19.70
N GLU A 408 14.62 39.85 20.56
CA GLU A 408 14.30 38.64 21.33
C GLU A 408 13.05 38.86 22.18
N ARG A 409 12.29 37.77 22.39
CA ARG A 409 11.10 37.72 23.24
C ARG A 409 11.22 36.55 24.20
N GLU A 410 10.65 36.69 25.40
CA GLU A 410 10.52 35.59 26.35
C GLU A 410 9.60 34.48 25.80
N ILE A 411 9.95 33.23 26.08
CA ILE A 411 9.14 32.07 25.69
C ILE A 411 7.91 32.01 26.60
N ASP A 412 6.73 32.24 26.02
CA ASP A 412 5.43 32.12 26.69
C ASP A 412 4.54 31.04 26.06
N GLU A 413 3.27 30.97 26.48
CA GLU A 413 2.32 29.98 25.98
C GLU A 413 1.93 30.15 24.50
N GLN A 414 2.27 31.27 23.86
CA GLN A 414 1.98 31.52 22.45
C GLN A 414 3.07 30.99 21.54
N VAL A 415 4.33 30.99 22.01
CA VAL A 415 5.49 30.53 21.24
C VAL A 415 5.33 29.08 20.81
N ARG A 416 5.59 28.81 19.53
CA ARG A 416 5.52 27.48 18.92
C ARG A 416 6.83 27.17 18.21
N ILE A 417 7.10 25.89 18.04
CA ILE A 417 8.19 25.39 17.21
C ILE A 417 7.56 24.60 16.07
N LEU A 418 7.81 25.00 14.83
CA LEU A 418 7.44 24.26 13.63
C LEU A 418 8.59 23.28 13.34
N ILE A 419 8.32 21.98 13.42
CA ILE A 419 9.28 20.95 13.03
C ILE A 419 9.19 20.80 11.51
N CYS A 420 10.24 21.21 10.82
CA CYS A 420 10.32 21.25 9.37
C CYS A 420 11.33 20.25 8.82
N GLU A 421 11.11 19.80 7.59
CA GLU A 421 11.97 18.85 6.88
C GLU A 421 12.34 19.40 5.50
N ALA A 422 13.65 19.45 5.22
CA ALA A 422 14.19 19.63 3.88
C ALA A 422 15.36 18.68 3.70
N ASN A 423 15.20 17.70 2.81
CA ASN A 423 16.16 16.62 2.60
C ASN A 423 17.61 17.11 2.53
N PRO A 424 18.52 16.59 3.39
CA PRO A 424 18.35 15.49 4.36
C PRO A 424 18.10 15.92 5.82
N SER A 425 17.76 17.18 6.10
CA SER A 425 17.75 17.76 7.45
C SER A 425 16.36 17.99 8.04
N VAL A 426 16.20 17.68 9.33
CA VAL A 426 15.03 18.04 10.16
C VAL A 426 15.43 19.12 11.15
N MET A 427 14.65 20.20 11.23
CA MET A 427 14.96 21.36 12.06
C MET A 427 13.69 21.97 12.66
N GLY A 428 13.78 22.48 13.89
CA GLY A 428 12.70 23.22 14.54
C GLY A 428 12.84 24.72 14.32
N LEU A 429 11.80 25.37 13.82
CA LEU A 429 11.73 26.82 13.63
C LEU A 429 10.84 27.42 14.72
N MET A 430 11.43 28.18 15.63
CA MET A 430 10.72 28.85 16.72
C MET A 430 10.10 30.16 16.23
N VAL A 431 8.80 30.35 16.52
CA VAL A 431 7.97 31.48 16.09
C VAL A 431 7.13 32.02 17.25
N ASP A 432 6.63 33.25 17.13
CA ASP A 432 5.84 33.88 18.20
C ASP A 432 4.49 33.21 18.44
N GLY A 433 3.93 32.61 17.40
CA GLY A 433 2.69 31.86 17.47
C GLY A 433 2.12 31.53 16.09
N ILE A 434 1.38 30.43 16.03
CA ILE A 434 0.63 30.05 14.83
C ILE A 434 -0.65 30.87 14.77
N LYS A 435 -0.96 31.40 13.60
CA LYS A 435 -2.22 32.10 13.34
C LYS A 435 -3.27 31.12 12.85
N GLU A 436 -3.05 30.50 11.69
CA GLU A 436 -3.98 29.57 11.06
C GLU A 436 -3.33 28.79 9.91
N VAL A 437 -4.00 27.73 9.46
CA VAL A 437 -3.69 27.04 8.20
C VAL A 437 -4.67 27.53 7.15
N VAL A 438 -4.14 28.05 6.03
CA VAL A 438 -4.94 28.68 4.97
C VAL A 438 -4.62 28.08 3.62
N LYS A 439 -5.64 27.98 2.77
CA LYS A 439 -5.49 27.69 1.35
C LYS A 439 -5.38 29.00 0.60
N ILE A 440 -4.43 29.09 -0.34
CA ILE A 440 -4.28 30.23 -1.22
C ILE A 440 -4.01 29.77 -2.64
N SER A 441 -4.65 30.41 -3.61
CA SER A 441 -4.27 30.26 -5.02
C SER A 441 -2.82 30.71 -5.25
N VAL A 442 -2.07 29.96 -6.05
CA VAL A 442 -0.73 30.31 -6.56
C VAL A 442 -0.79 31.61 -7.36
N SER A 443 -1.91 31.92 -8.03
CA SER A 443 -2.10 33.21 -8.71
C SER A 443 -2.07 34.40 -7.75
N SER A 444 -2.38 34.15 -6.46
CA SER A 444 -2.35 35.16 -5.39
C SER A 444 -1.00 35.23 -4.67
N ILE A 445 0.02 34.50 -5.15
CA ILE A 445 1.40 34.58 -4.66
C ILE A 445 2.20 35.43 -5.66
N GLU A 446 2.55 36.64 -5.26
CA GLU A 446 3.37 37.53 -6.08
C GLU A 446 4.87 37.28 -5.82
N ALA A 447 5.67 37.33 -6.88
CA ALA A 447 7.12 37.33 -6.76
C ALA A 447 7.57 38.59 -6.00
N THR A 448 8.54 38.43 -5.10
CA THR A 448 9.03 39.54 -4.27
C THR A 448 9.55 40.69 -5.15
N PRO A 449 9.01 41.92 -5.03
CA PRO A 449 9.51 43.06 -5.77
C PRO A 449 10.99 43.32 -5.42
N GLN A 450 11.83 43.62 -6.42
CA GLN A 450 13.27 43.85 -6.24
C GLN A 450 13.62 45.12 -5.42
N VAL A 451 12.63 45.84 -4.85
CA VAL A 451 12.77 47.20 -4.30
C VAL A 451 12.66 47.25 -2.77
N LEU A 452 12.35 46.15 -2.08
CA LEU A 452 12.46 46.11 -0.61
C LEU A 452 13.94 46.11 -0.23
N SER A 453 14.38 47.27 0.21
CA SER A 453 15.77 47.67 0.36
C SER A 453 16.17 47.56 1.83
N LYS A 454 17.30 46.88 2.07
CA LYS A 454 18.19 46.88 3.26
C LYS A 454 18.06 45.79 4.35
N ASP A 455 17.13 44.85 4.30
CA ASP A 455 17.05 43.78 5.32
C ASP A 455 17.39 42.38 4.76
N SER A 456 18.22 41.67 5.51
CA SER A 456 18.82 40.34 5.23
C SER A 456 17.81 39.22 4.94
N ILE A 457 16.52 39.48 5.14
CA ILE A 457 15.43 38.50 5.09
C ILE A 457 15.12 38.07 3.64
N GLN A 458 15.39 38.92 2.65
CA GLN A 458 15.01 38.68 1.25
C GLN A 458 15.51 37.33 0.70
N PHE A 459 16.69 36.87 1.13
CA PHE A 459 17.23 35.58 0.72
C PHE A 459 16.28 34.42 1.05
N PHE A 460 15.58 34.51 2.18
CA PHE A 460 14.69 33.48 2.70
C PHE A 460 13.27 33.53 2.14
N VAL A 461 12.91 34.56 1.37
CA VAL A 461 11.54 34.78 0.89
C VAL A 461 11.34 34.13 -0.48
N ALA A 462 10.31 33.29 -0.60
CA ALA A 462 9.86 32.70 -1.86
C ALA A 462 8.83 33.58 -2.60
N GLY A 463 8.04 34.39 -1.88
CA GLY A 463 7.07 35.31 -2.45
C GLY A 463 6.19 36.00 -1.41
N ILE A 464 5.17 36.73 -1.86
CA ILE A 464 4.17 37.40 -1.01
C ILE A 464 2.80 36.83 -1.35
N ALA A 465 2.17 36.16 -0.39
CA ALA A 465 0.82 35.63 -0.48
C ALA A 465 -0.20 36.73 -0.13
N LYS A 466 -1.07 37.10 -1.07
CA LYS A 466 -2.12 38.11 -0.90
C LYS A 466 -3.47 37.47 -0.63
N PHE A 467 -4.02 37.70 0.54
CA PHE A 467 -5.37 37.27 0.91
C PHE A 467 -6.35 38.43 0.78
N ASN A 468 -7.40 38.24 -0.03
CA ASN A 468 -8.50 39.19 -0.23
C ASN A 468 -8.07 40.61 -0.65
N GLY A 469 -6.85 40.78 -1.18
CA GLY A 469 -6.30 42.07 -1.63
C GLY A 469 -5.77 43.00 -0.52
N GLU A 470 -5.98 42.68 0.76
CA GLU A 470 -5.64 43.58 1.89
C GLU A 470 -4.63 42.97 2.87
N ARG A 471 -4.57 41.64 2.99
CA ARG A 471 -3.65 40.93 3.88
C ARG A 471 -2.49 40.35 3.09
N ASN A 472 -1.28 40.83 3.37
CA ASN A 472 -0.05 40.30 2.80
C ASN A 472 0.64 39.38 3.82
N VAL A 473 1.03 38.20 3.36
CA VAL A 473 1.77 37.22 4.17
C VAL A 473 3.06 36.86 3.45
N ILE A 474 4.18 36.92 4.15
CA ILE A 474 5.50 36.67 3.58
C ILE A 474 5.71 35.15 3.49
N LEU A 475 5.79 34.61 2.27
CA LEU A 475 6.02 33.19 2.05
C LEU A 475 7.52 32.90 2.09
N LEU A 476 7.94 32.05 3.02
CA LEU A 476 9.34 31.64 3.18
C LEU A 476 9.66 30.42 2.30
N ASP A 477 10.91 30.35 1.84
CA ASP A 477 11.51 29.17 1.23
C ASP A 477 12.07 28.27 2.35
N PRO A 478 11.47 27.09 2.61
CA PRO A 478 11.90 26.22 3.71
C PRO A 478 13.36 25.81 3.59
N ALA A 479 13.84 25.51 2.37
CA ALA A 479 15.21 25.04 2.15
C ALA A 479 16.23 26.14 2.47
N ARG A 480 15.93 27.40 2.12
CA ARG A 480 16.81 28.55 2.45
C ARG A 480 16.72 28.93 3.92
N VAL A 481 15.54 28.86 4.52
CA VAL A 481 15.38 29.10 5.97
C VAL A 481 16.12 28.03 6.78
N MET A 482 16.16 26.80 6.31
CA MET A 482 16.90 25.71 6.96
C MET A 482 18.38 25.63 6.55
N SER A 483 18.81 26.35 5.51
CA SER A 483 20.20 26.30 5.07
C SER A 483 21.12 26.93 6.12
N TRP A 484 22.03 26.12 6.64
CA TRP A 484 23.05 26.52 7.58
C TRP A 484 24.27 25.60 7.41
N GLU A 485 25.39 26.16 6.97
CA GLU A 485 26.59 25.39 6.61
C GLU A 485 27.25 24.70 7.82
N GLU A 486 27.07 25.21 9.05
CA GLU A 486 27.69 24.65 10.28
C GLU A 486 26.73 23.73 11.07
N GLY A 487 25.53 23.43 10.56
CA GLY A 487 24.51 22.64 11.27
C GLY A 487 24.78 21.14 11.27
N ALA A 488 25.44 20.66 10.22
CA ALA A 488 25.90 19.29 10.11
C ALA A 488 27.02 18.99 11.14
N GLU A 489 27.93 19.95 11.38
CA GLU A 489 29.00 19.83 12.39
C GLU A 489 28.43 19.72 13.81
N LEU A 490 27.29 20.38 14.10
CA LEU A 490 26.62 20.28 15.41
C LEU A 490 26.01 18.90 15.68
N MET A 491 25.56 18.18 14.65
CA MET A 491 25.08 16.79 14.81
C MET A 491 26.23 15.83 15.07
N GLU A 492 27.37 15.99 14.40
CA GLU A 492 28.57 15.17 14.63
C GLU A 492 29.14 15.35 16.04
N VAL A 493 29.18 16.59 16.56
CA VAL A 493 29.71 16.87 17.92
C VAL A 493 28.85 16.25 19.02
N VAL A 494 27.52 16.17 18.82
CA VAL A 494 26.61 15.56 19.80
C VAL A 494 26.71 14.04 19.79
N GLU A 495 26.86 13.42 18.61
CA GLU A 495 27.11 11.97 18.49
C GLU A 495 28.45 11.56 19.12
N GLU A 496 29.52 12.35 19.02
CA GLU A 496 30.80 12.05 19.70
C GLU A 496 30.73 12.15 21.23
N THR A 497 29.89 13.04 21.78
CA THR A 497 29.73 13.16 23.23
C THR A 497 28.91 12.04 23.87
N ASP A 498 27.98 11.42 23.14
CA ASP A 498 27.19 10.27 23.66
C ASP A 498 27.97 8.93 23.62
N ILE A 499 29.11 8.86 22.92
CA ILE A 499 29.96 7.65 22.87
C ILE A 499 31.03 7.66 23.99
N SER A 500 31.19 8.76 24.73
CA SER A 500 32.21 8.92 25.78
C SER A 500 31.67 9.11 27.22
N GLY A 501 30.37 8.90 27.45
CA GLY A 501 29.70 8.98 28.76
C GLY A 501 29.53 7.65 29.47
#